data_AF-A0A2J6HEL3-F1
#
_entry.id   AF-A0A2J6HEL3-F1
#
_cell.length_a   1.000
_cell.length_b   1.000
_cell.length_c   1.000
_cell.angle_alpha   90.00
_cell.angle_beta   90.00
_cell.angle_gamma   90.00
#
_symmetry.space_group_name_H-M   'P 1'
#
loop_
_entity.id
_entity.type
_entity.pdbx_description
1 polymer ?
#
loop_
_entity_poly.entity_id
_entity_poly.type
_entity_poly.pdbx_seq_one_letter_code
_entity_poly.pdbx_strand_id
1 'polypeptide(L)' 'MSSRLFDQIIFGPVRSRRFGISLGVNLLPVDAKVCSFDCVYCECGWT' A
#
# COMPACT_ATOMS: atom_id res chain seq x y z
N MET A 1 -2.89 -15.16 -4.99
CA MET A 1 -2.38 -14.03 -5.79
C MET A 1 -2.05 -12.90 -4.83
N SER A 2 -0.78 -12.73 -4.49
CA SER A 2 -0.32 -11.69 -3.57
C SER A 2 -0.39 -10.35 -4.30
N SER A 3 -1.40 -9.53 -3.97
CA SER A 3 -1.29 -8.10 -4.20
C SER A 3 -0.12 -7.57 -3.41
N ARG A 4 0.62 -6.61 -3.98
CA ARG A 4 1.65 -5.86 -3.25
C ARG A 4 1.05 -4.90 -2.21
N LEU A 5 0.14 -5.38 -1.38
CA LEU A 5 -0.33 -4.62 -0.23
C LEU A 5 0.64 -4.81 0.92
N PHE A 6 0.77 -3.78 1.73
CA PHE A 6 1.58 -3.83 2.93
C PHE A 6 0.81 -4.61 4.00
N ASP A 7 1.38 -5.70 4.50
CA ASP A 7 0.79 -6.55 5.55
C ASP A 7 0.79 -5.87 6.94
N GLN A 8 1.21 -4.59 7.00
CA GLN A 8 1.33 -3.81 8.23
C GLN A 8 0.81 -2.39 8.01
N ILE A 9 0.25 -1.81 9.07
CA ILE A 9 -0.22 -0.42 9.07
C ILE A 9 0.94 0.56 8.92
N ILE A 10 2.12 0.22 9.43
CA ILE A 10 3.31 1.07 9.34
C ILE A 10 4.36 0.32 8.52
N PHE A 11 4.95 0.98 7.53
CA PHE A 11 6.02 0.42 6.71
C PHE A 11 7.21 1.39 6.62
N GLY A 12 8.43 0.85 6.60
CA GLY A 12 9.67 1.62 6.53
C GLY A 12 10.73 1.14 7.51
N PRO A 13 11.90 1.82 7.59
CA PRO A 13 12.20 3.15 7.08
C PRO A 13 12.41 3.22 5.56
N VAL A 14 11.78 4.20 4.92
CA VAL A 14 11.90 4.48 3.48
C VAL A 14 12.75 5.73 3.28
N ARG A 15 13.74 5.65 2.39
CA ARG A 15 14.48 6.82 1.94
C ARG A 15 13.65 7.62 0.93
N SER A 16 12.95 8.62 1.44
CA SER A 16 12.23 9.63 0.67
C SER A 16 13.19 10.71 0.16
N ARG A 17 13.10 11.03 -1.14
CA ARG A 17 13.82 12.18 -1.71
C ARG A 17 13.37 13.52 -1.12
N ARG A 18 12.12 13.62 -0.65
CA ARG A 18 11.55 14.87 -0.11
C ARG A 18 11.73 15.01 1.41
N PHE A 19 11.67 13.90 2.14
CA PHE A 19 11.64 13.88 3.62
C PHE A 19 12.83 13.17 4.26
N GLY A 20 13.80 12.69 3.48
CA GLY A 20 14.94 11.93 4.01
C GLY A 20 14.51 10.53 4.44
N ILE A 21 14.61 10.21 5.72
CA ILE A 21 14.15 8.92 6.26
C ILE A 21 12.72 9.10 6.76
N SER A 22 11.78 8.36 6.17
CA SER A 22 10.35 8.45 6.48
C SER A 22 9.76 7.08 6.79
N LEU A 23 8.73 7.06 7.64
CA LEU A 23 7.81 5.95 7.81
C LEU A 23 6.57 6.21 6.96
N GLY A 24 6.10 5.20 6.24
CA GLY A 24 4.82 5.20 5.55
C GLY A 24 3.72 4.57 6.39
N VAL A 25 2.48 4.97 6.11
CA VAL A 25 1.27 4.45 6.77
C VAL A 25 0.37 3.86 5.70
N ASN A 26 -0.01 2.59 5.86
CA ASN A 26 -1.02 1.93 5.05
C ASN A 26 -2.41 2.31 5.58
N LEU A 27 -3.24 2.90 4.72
CA LEU A 27 -4.62 3.29 5.05
C LEU A 27 -5.63 2.18 4.73
N LEU A 28 -5.19 1.13 4.04
CA LEU A 28 -6.03 0.00 3.68
C LEU A 28 -5.99 -1.07 4.78
N PRO A 29 -7.06 -1.89 4.92
CA PRO A 29 -7.03 -3.05 5.79
C PRO A 29 -5.86 -3.98 5.42
N VAL A 30 -5.22 -4.56 6.44
CA VAL A 30 -4.08 -5.48 6.26
C VAL A 30 -4.51 -6.85 5.74
N ASP A 31 -5.78 -7.20 5.93
CA ASP A 31 -6.38 -8.50 5.67
C ASP A 31 -7.24 -8.52 4.39
N ALA A 32 -7.57 -7.36 3.81
CA ALA A 32 -8.44 -7.27 2.66
C ALA A 32 -8.10 -6.09 1.75
N LYS A 33 -8.27 -6.31 0.43
CA LYS A 33 -8.28 -5.22 -0.55
C LYS A 33 -9.62 -4.51 -0.48
N VAL A 34 -9.60 -3.19 -0.32
CA VAL A 34 -10.80 -2.35 -0.41
C VAL A 34 -10.53 -1.26 -1.44
N CYS A 35 -11.09 -1.44 -2.64
CA CYS A 35 -11.06 -0.43 -3.70
C CYS A 35 -12.40 -0.45 -4.44
N SER A 36 -13.07 0.70 -4.49
CA SER A 36 -14.36 0.83 -5.19
C SER A 36 -14.22 1.16 -6.68
N PHE A 37 -12.98 1.29 -7.17
CA PHE A 37 -12.69 1.66 -8.55
C PHE A 37 -12.37 0.43 -9.40
N ASP A 38 -12.95 0.38 -10.60
CA ASP A 38 -12.62 -0.59 -11.64
C ASP A 38 -11.49 -0.02 -12.52
N CYS A 39 -10.24 -0.15 -12.05
CA CYS A 39 -9.06 0.42 -12.71
C CYS A 39 -8.09 -0.67 -13.15
N VAL A 40 -7.72 -0.68 -14.44
CA VAL A 40 -6.76 -1.64 -15.01
C VAL A 40 -5.35 -1.50 -14.42
N TYR A 41 -5.06 -0.33 -13.85
CA TYR A 41 -3.77 0.02 -13.23
C TYR A 41 -3.82 0.01 -11.70
N CYS A 42 -4.84 -0.60 -11.08
CA CYS A 42 -4.96 -0.64 -9.64
C CYS A 42 -3.74 -1.33 -9.00
N GLU A 43 -3.05 -0.66 -8.08
CA GLU A 43 -1.92 -1.25 -7.36
C GLU A 43 -2.33 -2.44 -6.47
N CYS A 44 -3.58 -2.44 -6.03
CA CYS A 44 -4.17 -3.54 -5.27
C CYS A 44 -4.42 -4.77 -6.17
N GLY A 45 -4.43 -4.61 -7.51
CA GLY A 45 -4.77 -5.65 -8.46
C GLY A 45 -6.25 -6.05 -8.40
N TRP A 46 -6.63 -7.07 -9.17
CA TRP A 46 -8.01 -7.57 -9.20
C TRP A 46 -8.32 -8.32 -7.89
N THR A 47 -9.56 -8.21 -7.43
CA THR A 47 -10.12 -9.09 -6.39
C THR A 47 -10.40 -10.47 -6.97
#